data_AF-A0A7W0IRV3-F1
#
_entry.id   AF-A0A7W0IRV3-F1
#
_cell.length_a   1.000
_cell.length_b   1.000
_cell.length_c   1.000
_cell.angle_alpha   90.00
_cell.angle_beta   90.00
_cell.angle_gamma   90.00
#
_symmetry.space_group_name_H-M   'P 1'
#
loop_
_entity.id
_entity.type
_entity.pdbx_description
1 polymer ?
#
loop_
_entity_poly.entity_id
_entity_poly.type
_entity_poly.pdbx_seq_one_letter_code
_entity_poly.pdbx_strand_id
1 'polypeptide(L)'
;MVTPPLWFMNHQSFRVHHFQPTSGNAWTHPEDLKSFINPKGEGRRGAYAPRVAMDDQGNAVIFWKQGVGNKNVIFKSERIDGQWRHPQSSDDAVTPTASIATDINDLCMSSNGDVLLLWTDFQDRRHSLYLSQYREGKWSHPGADDALVADPQQYQFVVFGSCAMADNAKVIAVWMERGDDAFTRLSFAENDNGQWGTPGSQLNVEDKPANSFVVSASAKGNFIISWVHSDGNDTKVYCSVYRTKKP
;
A
#
# COMPACT_ATOMS: atom_id res chain seq x y z
N MET A 1 -6.41 -17.80 -16.23
CA MET A 1 -6.89 -16.41 -16.24
C MET A 1 -7.61 -16.18 -14.92
N VAL A 2 -6.99 -15.45 -13.99
CA VAL A 2 -7.59 -15.17 -12.67
C VAL A 2 -8.24 -13.80 -12.76
N THR A 3 -9.57 -13.75 -12.61
CA THR A 3 -10.37 -12.53 -12.50
C THR A 3 -10.17 -11.91 -11.09
N PRO A 4 -10.00 -10.59 -10.96
CA PRO A 4 -9.87 -9.93 -9.66
C PRO A 4 -11.17 -10.01 -8.85
N PRO A 5 -11.13 -9.87 -7.51
CA PRO A 5 -12.32 -9.92 -6.66
C PRO A 5 -13.29 -8.76 -6.97
N LEU A 6 -14.58 -9.10 -7.09
CA LEU A 6 -15.68 -8.19 -7.34
C LEU A 6 -16.21 -7.63 -6.00
N TRP A 7 -16.26 -6.32 -5.85
CA TRP A 7 -16.79 -5.65 -4.65
C TRP A 7 -18.24 -5.18 -4.91
N PHE A 8 -19.16 -5.46 -3.98
CA PHE A 8 -20.53 -4.94 -4.03
C PHE A 8 -20.73 -3.79 -3.02
N MET A 9 -21.35 -2.70 -3.49
CA MET A 9 -21.69 -1.52 -2.71
C MET A 9 -23.16 -1.57 -2.25
N ASN A 10 -23.43 -1.26 -0.98
CA ASN A 10 -24.76 -0.98 -0.45
C ASN A 10 -24.67 0.23 0.50
N HIS A 11 -25.59 1.18 0.32
CA HIS A 11 -25.58 2.54 0.86
C HIS A 11 -25.73 2.72 2.38
N GLN A 12 -25.73 1.66 3.21
CA GLN A 12 -25.91 1.84 4.66
C GLN A 12 -24.91 1.14 5.58
N SER A 13 -23.97 0.34 5.05
CA SER A 13 -22.85 -0.18 5.87
C SER A 13 -21.67 -0.65 5.03
N PHE A 14 -20.47 -0.17 5.36
CA PHE A 14 -19.22 -0.57 4.69
C PHE A 14 -18.58 -1.75 5.44
N ARG A 15 -18.39 -2.88 4.76
CA ARG A 15 -17.81 -4.12 5.34
C ARG A 15 -16.83 -4.76 4.36
N VAL A 16 -15.85 -5.47 4.88
CA VAL A 16 -14.84 -6.22 4.13
C VAL A 16 -15.07 -7.72 4.37
N HIS A 17 -15.03 -8.50 3.29
CA HIS A 17 -15.24 -9.95 3.32
C HIS A 17 -13.99 -10.67 2.81
N HIS A 18 -13.70 -11.86 3.35
CA HIS A 18 -12.65 -12.76 2.86
C HIS A 18 -13.25 -14.02 2.21
N PHE A 19 -12.45 -14.76 1.43
CA PHE A 19 -12.84 -16.00 0.76
C PHE A 19 -11.82 -17.12 0.99
N GLN A 20 -12.29 -18.37 1.06
CA GLN A 20 -11.48 -19.59 0.99
C GLN A 20 -12.00 -20.48 -0.14
N PRO A 21 -11.18 -20.84 -1.16
CA PRO A 21 -11.58 -21.84 -2.13
C PRO A 21 -11.52 -23.22 -1.50
N THR A 22 -12.64 -23.95 -1.49
CA THR A 22 -12.65 -25.41 -1.36
C THR A 22 -12.65 -26.05 -2.74
N SER A 23 -12.14 -27.28 -2.82
CA SER A 23 -11.94 -28.06 -4.04
C SER A 23 -13.15 -28.04 -4.98
N GLY A 24 -13.08 -27.18 -5.99
CA GLY A 24 -14.12 -26.96 -6.99
C GLY A 24 -13.99 -25.52 -7.46
N ASN A 25 -13.95 -25.28 -8.78
CA ASN A 25 -13.83 -23.96 -9.37
C ASN A 25 -15.10 -23.09 -9.15
N ALA A 26 -15.49 -22.87 -7.89
CA ALA A 26 -16.69 -22.14 -7.50
C ALA A 26 -16.34 -21.08 -6.45
N TRP A 27 -16.89 -19.88 -6.65
CA TRP A 27 -16.89 -18.84 -5.64
C TRP A 27 -17.76 -19.28 -4.47
N THR A 28 -17.27 -19.11 -3.24
CA THR A 28 -18.07 -19.23 -2.02
C THR A 28 -18.36 -17.81 -1.54
N HIS A 29 -19.64 -17.52 -1.35
CA HIS A 29 -20.10 -16.23 -0.86
C HIS A 29 -20.30 -16.29 0.66
N PRO A 30 -20.13 -15.18 1.39
CA PRO A 30 -20.52 -15.12 2.80
C PRO A 30 -21.98 -15.56 2.96
N GLU A 31 -22.26 -16.44 3.92
CA GLU A 31 -23.61 -16.99 4.14
C GLU A 31 -24.61 -15.90 4.54
N ASP A 32 -24.13 -14.90 5.30
CA ASP A 32 -24.92 -13.75 5.70
C ASP A 32 -24.04 -12.51 6.01
N LEU A 33 -24.70 -11.42 6.39
CA LEU A 33 -24.03 -10.17 6.75
C LEU A 33 -23.21 -10.25 8.05
N LYS A 34 -23.38 -11.29 8.88
CA LYS A 34 -22.62 -11.48 10.13
C LYS A 34 -21.24 -12.10 9.87
N SER A 35 -20.98 -12.58 8.66
CA SER A 35 -19.67 -13.04 8.21
C SER A 35 -18.81 -11.86 7.75
N PHE A 36 -18.05 -11.27 8.69
CA PHE A 36 -17.16 -10.12 8.46
C PHE A 36 -15.83 -10.30 9.22
N ILE A 37 -14.78 -9.61 8.75
CA ILE A 37 -13.40 -9.77 9.25
C ILE A 37 -12.91 -8.61 10.11
N ASN A 38 -13.66 -7.53 10.18
CA ASN A 38 -13.29 -6.34 10.96
C ASN A 38 -13.57 -6.54 12.46
N PRO A 39 -12.82 -5.86 13.36
CA PRO A 39 -13.03 -6.00 14.79
C PRO A 39 -14.44 -5.50 15.19
N LYS A 40 -15.02 -6.16 16.20
CA LYS A 40 -16.41 -5.91 16.65
C LYS A 40 -16.47 -4.71 17.60
N GLY A 41 -17.52 -3.89 17.48
CA GLY A 41 -17.92 -2.93 18.53
C GLY A 41 -17.15 -1.61 18.59
N GLU A 42 -16.11 -1.42 17.78
CA GLU A 42 -15.18 -0.30 17.97
C GLU A 42 -15.22 0.76 16.86
N GLY A 43 -15.97 0.49 15.78
CA GLY A 43 -16.16 1.45 14.70
C GLY A 43 -17.53 2.12 14.71
N ARG A 44 -17.57 3.44 14.88
CA ARG A 44 -18.77 4.24 14.56
C ARG A 44 -19.00 4.38 13.05
N ARG A 45 -17.97 4.08 12.25
CA ARG A 45 -17.97 4.15 10.78
C ARG A 45 -17.48 2.80 10.24
N GLY A 46 -18.00 2.39 9.08
CA GLY A 46 -17.70 1.09 8.48
C GLY A 46 -16.24 0.94 8.02
N ALA A 47 -15.92 -0.23 7.47
CA ALA A 47 -14.62 -0.58 6.89
C ALA A 47 -14.63 -0.34 5.36
N TYR A 48 -13.59 0.27 4.81
CA TYR A 48 -13.56 0.77 3.43
C TYR A 48 -12.15 0.69 2.82
N ALA A 49 -12.11 0.86 1.50
CA ALA A 49 -10.90 0.82 0.68
C ALA A 49 -10.00 -0.41 0.93
N PRO A 50 -10.52 -1.64 0.85
CA PRO A 50 -9.70 -2.82 1.04
C PRO A 50 -8.62 -2.94 -0.04
N ARG A 51 -7.49 -3.54 0.32
CA ARG A 51 -6.40 -3.98 -0.56
C ARG A 51 -6.04 -5.42 -0.20
N VAL A 52 -5.69 -6.23 -1.20
CA VAL A 52 -5.38 -7.64 -1.02
C VAL A 52 -4.17 -8.04 -1.87
N ALA A 53 -3.31 -8.88 -1.30
CA ALA A 53 -2.24 -9.58 -2.00
C ALA A 53 -2.19 -11.04 -1.55
N MET A 54 -1.71 -11.92 -2.43
CA MET A 54 -1.62 -13.35 -2.21
C MET A 54 -0.40 -13.92 -2.94
N ASP A 55 0.30 -14.86 -2.32
CA ASP A 55 1.42 -15.59 -2.90
C ASP A 55 0.96 -16.89 -3.58
N ASP A 56 1.88 -17.57 -4.26
CA ASP A 56 1.60 -18.83 -4.98
C ASP A 56 1.28 -20.01 -4.04
N GLN A 57 1.64 -19.90 -2.76
CA GLN A 57 1.28 -20.89 -1.72
C GLN A 57 -0.12 -20.62 -1.14
N GLY A 58 -0.74 -19.51 -1.52
CA GLY A 58 -2.06 -19.09 -1.06
C GLY A 58 -2.05 -18.38 0.29
N ASN A 59 -0.89 -18.00 0.82
CA ASN A 59 -0.84 -17.03 1.91
C ASN A 59 -1.33 -15.69 1.37
N ALA A 60 -2.08 -14.96 2.18
CA ALA A 60 -2.70 -13.72 1.74
C ALA A 60 -2.76 -12.71 2.86
N VAL A 61 -2.81 -11.44 2.48
CA VAL A 61 -3.07 -10.34 3.42
C VAL A 61 -4.15 -9.46 2.85
N ILE A 62 -5.07 -9.05 3.70
CA ILE A 62 -6.11 -8.07 3.39
C ILE A 62 -5.93 -6.90 4.33
N PHE A 63 -5.76 -5.70 3.79
CA PHE A 63 -5.77 -4.46 4.54
C PHE A 63 -7.04 -3.69 4.27
N TRP A 64 -7.53 -2.95 5.26
CA TRP A 64 -8.64 -2.02 5.07
C TRP A 64 -8.54 -0.87 6.04
N LYS A 65 -9.16 0.24 5.66
CA LYS A 65 -9.30 1.42 6.51
C LYS A 65 -10.63 1.35 7.26
N GLN A 66 -10.65 1.74 8.51
CA GLN A 66 -11.85 1.71 9.34
C GLN A 66 -11.86 2.89 10.32
N GLY A 67 -13.04 3.47 10.53
CA GLY A 67 -13.17 4.54 11.53
C GLY A 67 -13.28 3.97 12.94
N VAL A 68 -12.36 4.32 13.83
CA VAL A 68 -12.33 3.95 15.26
C VAL A 68 -12.27 5.22 16.08
N GLY A 69 -13.25 5.43 16.97
CA GLY A 69 -13.42 6.70 17.67
C GLY A 69 -13.60 7.89 16.71
N ASN A 70 -12.67 8.85 16.75
CA ASN A 70 -12.62 10.03 15.87
C ASN A 70 -11.57 9.93 14.75
N LYS A 71 -10.89 8.79 14.61
CA LYS A 71 -9.82 8.60 13.62
C LYS A 71 -10.16 7.47 12.66
N ASN A 72 -9.43 7.46 11.55
CA ASN A 72 -9.38 6.31 10.64
C ASN A 72 -8.07 5.59 10.87
N VAL A 73 -8.14 4.27 11.01
CA VAL A 73 -7.00 3.39 11.24
C VAL A 73 -7.00 2.29 10.18
N ILE A 74 -5.85 1.66 9.97
CA ILE A 74 -5.71 0.53 9.06
C ILE A 74 -5.67 -0.75 9.89
N PHE A 75 -6.49 -1.72 9.49
CA PHE A 75 -6.44 -3.08 10.02
C PHE A 75 -5.98 -4.05 8.94
N LYS A 76 -5.65 -5.26 9.39
CA LYS A 76 -5.12 -6.32 8.56
C LYS A 76 -5.74 -7.65 8.97
N SER A 77 -6.01 -8.49 7.98
CA SER A 77 -6.26 -9.92 8.17
C SER A 77 -5.27 -10.72 7.34
N GLU A 78 -4.78 -11.83 7.90
CA GLU A 78 -3.73 -12.64 7.31
C GLU A 78 -4.21 -14.07 7.13
N ARG A 79 -3.92 -14.65 5.97
CA ARG A 79 -4.07 -16.07 5.71
C ARG A 79 -2.69 -16.69 5.69
N ILE A 80 -2.41 -17.57 6.64
CA ILE A 80 -1.13 -18.29 6.75
C ILE A 80 -1.47 -19.77 6.90
N ASP A 81 -0.81 -20.64 6.13
CA ASP A 81 -1.03 -22.09 6.13
C ASP A 81 -2.52 -22.45 5.95
N GLY A 82 -3.20 -21.69 5.09
CA GLY A 82 -4.62 -21.85 4.79
C GLY A 82 -5.59 -21.25 5.82
N GLN A 83 -5.12 -20.82 6.99
CA GLN A 83 -5.96 -20.32 8.09
C GLN A 83 -5.97 -18.79 8.14
N TRP A 84 -7.17 -18.21 8.29
CA TRP A 84 -7.34 -16.78 8.46
C TRP A 84 -7.15 -16.35 9.93
N ARG A 85 -6.45 -15.24 10.12
CA ARG A 85 -6.30 -14.51 11.38
C ARG A 85 -6.86 -13.11 11.19
N HIS A 86 -7.77 -12.72 12.06
CA HIS A 86 -8.47 -11.44 12.05
C HIS A 86 -8.06 -10.59 13.25
N PRO A 87 -8.11 -9.25 13.13
CA PRO A 87 -7.94 -8.37 14.28
C PRO A 87 -9.11 -8.58 15.26
N GLN A 88 -8.81 -8.54 16.54
CA GLN A 88 -9.76 -8.76 17.63
C GLN A 88 -10.23 -7.44 18.24
N SER A 89 -9.36 -6.42 18.26
CA SER A 89 -9.66 -5.09 18.81
C SER A 89 -8.90 -3.98 18.06
N SER A 90 -9.09 -2.75 18.51
CA SER A 90 -8.47 -1.54 17.98
C SER A 90 -6.97 -1.50 18.22
N ASP A 91 -6.48 -2.31 19.16
CA ASP A 91 -5.06 -2.44 19.47
C ASP A 91 -4.31 -3.20 18.37
N ASP A 92 -5.03 -3.95 17.53
CA ASP A 92 -4.46 -4.65 16.36
C ASP A 92 -4.34 -3.74 15.11
N ALA A 93 -4.50 -2.42 15.28
CA ALA A 93 -4.31 -1.47 14.20
C ALA A 93 -2.85 -1.41 13.75
N VAL A 94 -2.65 -1.31 12.44
CA VAL A 94 -1.35 -1.18 11.77
C VAL A 94 -0.81 0.25 11.85
N THR A 95 -1.72 1.22 11.92
CA THR A 95 -1.39 2.65 11.97
C THR A 95 -0.83 3.07 13.33
N PRO A 96 0.11 4.02 13.39
CA PRO A 96 0.57 4.61 14.64
C PRO A 96 -0.58 5.27 15.44
N THR A 97 -0.51 5.25 16.77
CA THR A 97 -1.58 5.74 17.68
C THR A 97 -2.00 7.20 17.44
N ALA A 98 -1.06 8.06 17.07
CA ALA A 98 -1.34 9.47 16.79
C ALA A 98 -2.03 9.69 15.43
N SER A 99 -1.99 8.70 14.54
CA SER A 99 -2.20 8.90 13.11
C SER A 99 -3.65 8.81 12.64
N ILE A 100 -3.91 9.46 11.49
CA ILE A 100 -5.20 9.39 10.79
C ILE A 100 -4.92 8.91 9.35
N ALA A 101 -5.25 7.64 9.10
CA ALA A 101 -5.15 7.07 7.76
C ALA A 101 -6.12 7.74 6.80
N THR A 102 -5.57 8.41 5.80
CA THR A 102 -6.34 9.07 4.74
C THR A 102 -6.55 8.17 3.56
N ASP A 103 -5.58 7.36 3.15
CA ASP A 103 -5.77 6.35 2.11
C ASP A 103 -4.76 5.22 2.17
N ILE A 104 -5.18 4.02 1.75
CA ILE A 104 -4.26 2.91 1.47
C ILE A 104 -3.85 3.04 0.02
N ASN A 105 -2.60 3.44 -0.21
CA ASN A 105 -2.09 3.67 -1.55
C ASN A 105 -1.97 2.36 -2.31
N ASP A 106 -1.13 1.46 -1.80
CA ASP A 106 -0.75 0.24 -2.51
C ASP A 106 -0.19 -0.83 -1.57
N LEU A 107 -0.08 -2.04 -2.11
CA LEU A 107 0.40 -3.24 -1.43
C LEU A 107 1.11 -4.14 -2.44
N CYS A 108 2.33 -4.59 -2.14
CA CYS A 108 3.00 -5.62 -2.92
C CYS A 108 3.46 -6.79 -2.04
N MET A 109 3.51 -7.98 -2.64
CA MET A 109 3.92 -9.22 -1.99
C MET A 109 4.86 -10.02 -2.89
N SER A 110 5.91 -10.62 -2.32
CA SER A 110 6.83 -11.52 -3.05
C SER A 110 6.34 -12.97 -3.05
N SER A 111 6.92 -13.83 -3.89
CA SER A 111 6.65 -15.27 -3.88
C SER A 111 7.02 -15.98 -2.58
N ASN A 112 7.80 -15.33 -1.70
CA ASN A 112 8.20 -15.86 -0.40
C ASN A 112 7.30 -15.36 0.74
N GLY A 113 6.23 -14.63 0.41
CA GLY A 113 5.26 -14.10 1.36
C GLY A 113 5.67 -12.80 2.05
N ASP A 114 6.79 -12.17 1.65
CA ASP A 114 7.15 -10.85 2.15
C ASP A 114 6.17 -9.80 1.64
N VAL A 115 5.90 -8.77 2.44
CA VAL A 115 4.87 -7.76 2.13
C VAL A 115 5.37 -6.35 2.39
N LEU A 116 4.98 -5.41 1.53
CA LEU A 116 5.04 -3.97 1.82
C LEU A 116 3.65 -3.37 1.63
N LEU A 117 3.14 -2.71 2.68
CA LEU A 117 1.97 -1.83 2.62
C LEU A 117 2.42 -0.38 2.57
N LEU A 118 1.80 0.44 1.72
CA LEU A 118 1.94 1.89 1.70
C LEU A 118 0.60 2.59 1.96
N TRP A 119 0.63 3.62 2.80
CA TRP A 119 -0.56 4.46 3.05
C TRP A 119 -0.17 5.91 3.31
N THR A 120 -1.15 6.80 3.11
CA THR A 120 -0.99 8.21 3.41
C THR A 120 -1.72 8.52 4.70
N ASP A 121 -1.01 9.15 5.64
CA ASP A 121 -1.59 9.68 6.87
C ASP A 121 -1.66 11.20 6.83
N PHE A 122 -2.59 11.78 7.58
CA PHE A 122 -2.73 13.22 7.74
C PHE A 122 -2.58 13.64 9.19
N GLN A 123 -1.52 14.39 9.47
CA GLN A 123 -1.21 14.95 10.78
C GLN A 123 -0.71 16.39 10.60
N ASP A 124 -1.12 17.30 11.48
CA ASP A 124 -0.66 18.71 11.50
C ASP A 124 -0.71 19.44 10.14
N ARG A 125 -1.80 19.22 9.40
CA ARG A 125 -2.04 19.78 8.05
C ARG A 125 -1.10 19.27 6.96
N ARG A 126 -0.42 18.15 7.20
CA ARG A 126 0.49 17.52 6.23
C ARG A 126 0.07 16.10 5.94
N HIS A 127 0.26 15.69 4.69
CA HIS A 127 0.15 14.30 4.27
C HIS A 127 1.53 13.66 4.21
N SER A 128 1.71 12.55 4.91
CA SER A 128 2.97 11.80 4.95
C SER A 128 2.75 10.37 4.47
N LEU A 129 3.72 9.84 3.73
CA LEU A 129 3.73 8.45 3.32
C LEU A 129 4.30 7.58 4.44
N TYR A 130 3.55 6.58 4.85
CA TYR A 130 4.00 5.57 5.81
C TYR A 130 4.00 4.20 5.18
N LEU A 131 4.75 3.31 5.80
CA LEU A 131 4.90 1.94 5.35
C LEU A 131 4.88 0.95 6.50
N SER A 132 4.48 -0.27 6.19
CA SER A 132 4.53 -1.41 7.10
C SER A 132 5.02 -2.60 6.31
N GLN A 133 5.91 -3.40 6.90
CA GLN A 133 6.55 -4.51 6.20
C GLN A 133 6.35 -5.82 6.92
N TYR A 134 6.16 -6.91 6.16
CA TYR A 134 6.29 -8.27 6.64
C TYR A 134 7.56 -8.86 6.05
N ARG A 135 8.49 -9.26 6.92
CA ARG A 135 9.76 -9.90 6.58
C ARG A 135 10.07 -10.97 7.59
N GLU A 136 10.63 -12.09 7.14
CA GLU A 136 11.14 -13.15 8.03
C GLU A 136 10.11 -13.59 9.10
N GLY A 137 8.84 -13.66 8.71
CA GLY A 137 7.75 -14.07 9.60
C GLY A 137 7.23 -13.00 10.55
N LYS A 138 7.69 -11.74 10.46
CA LYS A 138 7.38 -10.67 11.40
C LYS A 138 6.94 -9.38 10.71
N TRP A 139 5.98 -8.71 11.33
CA TRP A 139 5.60 -7.36 10.96
C TRP A 139 6.48 -6.31 11.63
N SER A 140 6.83 -5.28 10.87
CA SER A 140 7.37 -4.02 11.35
C SER A 140 6.39 -2.92 10.96
N HIS A 141 5.78 -2.30 11.98
CA HIS A 141 4.88 -1.16 11.84
C HIS A 141 5.62 0.13 12.21
N PRO A 142 5.30 1.26 11.58
CA PRO A 142 5.99 2.52 11.84
C PRO A 142 5.50 3.12 13.16
N GLY A 143 6.39 3.85 13.83
CA GLY A 143 6.05 4.87 14.80
C GLY A 143 5.53 6.14 14.13
N ALA A 144 5.20 7.15 14.93
CA ALA A 144 4.67 8.42 14.41
C ALA A 144 5.67 9.18 13.54
N ASP A 145 6.97 9.01 13.78
CA ASP A 145 8.05 9.75 13.10
C ASP A 145 8.69 8.99 11.92
N ASP A 146 8.22 7.76 11.63
CA ASP A 146 8.83 6.85 10.64
C ASP A 146 8.26 7.03 9.22
N ALA A 147 7.97 8.26 8.81
CA ALA A 147 7.46 8.54 7.46
C ALA A 147 8.56 8.32 6.39
N LEU A 148 8.19 7.76 5.24
CA LEU A 148 9.09 7.49 4.10
C LEU A 148 9.41 8.73 3.25
N VAL A 149 8.91 9.91 3.60
CA VAL A 149 9.16 11.14 2.84
C VAL A 149 10.56 11.70 3.10
N ALA A 150 11.14 12.32 2.06
CA ALA A 150 12.52 12.84 2.08
C ALA A 150 12.73 13.98 3.10
N ASP A 151 11.75 14.89 3.17
CA ASP A 151 11.68 15.93 4.18
C ASP A 151 10.21 16.19 4.54
N PRO A 152 9.71 15.63 5.66
CA PRO A 152 8.32 15.81 6.08
C PRO A 152 7.98 17.26 6.47
N GLN A 153 8.97 18.16 6.60
CA GLN A 153 8.72 19.57 6.85
C GLN A 153 8.58 20.41 5.58
N GLN A 154 9.25 20.02 4.50
CA GLN A 154 9.21 20.72 3.22
C GLN A 154 7.96 20.40 2.39
N TYR A 155 7.45 19.17 2.49
CA TYR A 155 6.35 18.70 1.66
C TYR A 155 5.02 18.72 2.41
N GLN A 156 4.03 19.43 1.84
CA GLN A 156 2.70 19.54 2.43
C GLN A 156 1.79 18.39 2.02
N PHE A 157 1.99 17.85 0.80
CA PHE A 157 1.10 16.85 0.22
C PHE A 157 1.88 15.69 -0.40
N VAL A 158 1.71 14.49 0.15
CA VAL A 158 1.89 13.24 -0.58
C VAL A 158 0.54 12.81 -1.12
N VAL A 159 0.44 12.60 -2.43
CA VAL A 159 -0.86 12.41 -3.10
C VAL A 159 -1.12 10.95 -3.43
N PHE A 160 -0.11 10.23 -3.90
CA PHE A 160 -0.24 8.83 -4.31
C PHE A 160 1.08 8.09 -4.12
N GLY A 161 1.02 6.85 -3.64
CA GLY A 161 2.13 5.91 -3.59
C GLY A 161 1.84 4.66 -4.42
N SER A 162 2.87 4.00 -4.93
CA SER A 162 2.80 2.65 -5.46
C SER A 162 4.09 1.91 -5.12
N CYS A 163 4.01 0.59 -5.03
CA CYS A 163 5.16 -0.24 -4.70
C CYS A 163 5.23 -1.50 -5.55
N ALA A 164 6.45 -1.96 -5.79
CA ALA A 164 6.71 -3.24 -6.42
C ALA A 164 7.82 -3.97 -5.68
N MET A 165 7.64 -5.28 -5.50
CA MET A 165 8.57 -6.15 -4.79
C MET A 165 9.03 -7.28 -5.69
N ALA A 166 10.33 -7.57 -5.63
CA ALA A 166 10.94 -8.71 -6.28
C ALA A 166 11.15 -9.87 -5.30
N ASP A 167 11.30 -11.09 -5.82
CA ASP A 167 11.45 -12.31 -5.02
C ASP A 167 12.78 -12.35 -4.24
N ASN A 168 13.77 -11.57 -4.68
CA ASN A 168 15.02 -11.34 -3.94
C ASN A 168 14.88 -10.31 -2.81
N ALA A 169 13.67 -10.05 -2.34
CA ALA A 169 13.32 -9.09 -1.30
C ALA A 169 13.57 -7.61 -1.63
N LYS A 170 14.10 -7.25 -2.80
CA LYS A 170 14.21 -5.85 -3.19
C LYS A 170 12.83 -5.23 -3.39
N VAL A 171 12.67 -4.00 -2.94
CA VAL A 171 11.42 -3.24 -3.09
C VAL A 171 11.72 -1.88 -3.65
N ILE A 172 10.76 -1.34 -4.38
CA ILE A 172 10.72 0.08 -4.70
C ILE A 172 9.38 0.65 -4.26
N ALA A 173 9.43 1.81 -3.63
CA ALA A 173 8.28 2.66 -3.38
C ALA A 173 8.43 3.91 -4.25
N VAL A 174 7.38 4.28 -4.97
CA VAL A 174 7.32 5.47 -5.82
C VAL A 174 6.13 6.31 -5.37
N TRP A 175 6.28 7.62 -5.28
CA TRP A 175 5.21 8.50 -4.86
C TRP A 175 5.27 9.87 -5.53
N MET A 176 4.14 10.57 -5.48
CA MET A 176 4.07 11.98 -5.83
C MET A 176 4.00 12.84 -4.57
N GLU A 177 4.91 13.81 -4.46
CA GLU A 177 4.98 14.77 -3.37
C GLU A 177 5.00 16.21 -3.87
N ARG A 178 4.46 17.12 -3.08
CA ARG A 178 4.35 18.55 -3.42
C ARG A 178 4.70 19.42 -2.23
N GLY A 179 5.58 20.39 -2.47
CA GLY A 179 6.00 21.39 -1.50
C GLY A 179 5.28 22.73 -1.71
N ASP A 180 5.77 23.75 -1.00
CA ASP A 180 5.23 25.12 -1.03
C ASP A 180 5.34 25.77 -2.41
N ASP A 181 6.29 25.31 -3.22
CA ASP A 181 6.52 25.77 -4.60
C ASP A 181 5.46 25.29 -5.61
N ALA A 182 4.43 24.58 -5.13
CA ALA A 182 3.37 24.01 -5.93
C ALA A 182 3.82 22.97 -6.97
N PHE A 183 5.07 22.54 -6.94
CA PHE A 183 5.65 21.62 -7.90
C PHE A 183 5.48 20.15 -7.45
N THR A 184 4.86 19.33 -8.31
CA THR A 184 4.67 17.89 -8.06
C THR A 184 5.90 17.10 -8.50
N ARG A 185 6.60 16.53 -7.54
CA ARG A 185 7.76 15.67 -7.75
C ARG A 185 7.32 14.22 -7.82
N LEU A 186 7.94 13.47 -8.72
CA LEU A 186 7.87 12.01 -8.77
C LEU A 186 9.12 11.47 -8.08
N SER A 187 8.93 11.01 -6.86
CA SER A 187 9.99 10.58 -5.96
C SER A 187 9.95 9.07 -5.77
N PHE A 188 11.10 8.47 -5.46
CA PHE A 188 11.19 7.06 -5.12
C PHE A 188 12.21 6.79 -4.02
N ALA A 189 12.07 5.60 -3.44
CA ALA A 189 13.03 4.98 -2.54
C ALA A 189 13.12 3.49 -2.87
N GLU A 190 14.33 2.96 -2.83
CA GLU A 190 14.58 1.52 -2.98
C GLU A 190 14.89 0.94 -1.61
N ASN A 191 14.35 -0.24 -1.32
CA ASN A 191 14.72 -1.04 -0.17
C ASN A 191 15.52 -2.25 -0.64
N ASP A 192 16.74 -2.38 -0.14
CA ASP A 192 17.56 -3.58 -0.33
C ASP A 192 17.73 -4.27 1.02
N ASN A 193 17.10 -5.43 1.17
CA ASN A 193 17.20 -6.28 2.36
C ASN A 193 16.91 -5.54 3.70
N GLY A 194 15.83 -4.75 3.71
CA GLY A 194 15.37 -4.02 4.91
C GLY A 194 15.99 -2.63 5.07
N GLN A 195 16.99 -2.27 4.28
CA GLN A 195 17.59 -0.93 4.28
C GLN A 195 17.02 -0.09 3.15
N TRP A 196 16.31 0.99 3.49
CA TRP A 196 15.89 1.99 2.51
C TRP A 196 17.07 2.88 2.14
N GLY A 197 17.28 3.08 0.84
CA GLY A 197 18.13 4.16 0.33
C GLY A 197 17.55 5.53 0.70
N THR A 198 18.28 6.60 0.38
CA THR A 198 17.82 7.98 0.65
C THR A 198 16.46 8.22 -0.01
N PRO A 199 15.40 8.43 0.78
CA PRO A 199 14.09 8.72 0.21
C PRO A 199 14.10 10.05 -0.55
N GLY A 200 13.31 10.15 -1.62
CA GLY A 200 13.16 11.41 -2.36
C GLY A 200 14.04 11.57 -3.59
N SER A 201 14.67 10.49 -4.08
CA SER A 201 15.32 10.55 -5.39
C SER A 201 14.26 10.85 -6.45
N GLN A 202 14.50 11.85 -7.30
CA GLN A 202 13.50 12.35 -8.24
C GLN A 202 13.66 11.73 -9.64
N LEU A 203 12.54 11.52 -10.30
CA LEU A 203 12.44 11.00 -11.67
C LEU A 203 11.89 12.02 -12.66
N ASN A 204 11.56 13.23 -12.21
CA ASN A 204 11.05 14.29 -13.07
C ASN A 204 12.02 14.57 -14.23
N VAL A 205 11.46 14.86 -15.40
CA VAL A 205 12.22 15.28 -16.58
C VAL A 205 12.08 16.79 -16.72
N GLU A 206 13.20 17.50 -16.91
CA GLU A 206 13.25 18.95 -17.16
C GLU A 206 12.50 19.80 -16.11
N ASP A 207 12.51 19.37 -14.83
CA ASP A 207 11.79 20.02 -13.74
C ASP A 207 10.32 20.28 -14.06
N LYS A 208 9.68 19.28 -14.67
CA LYS A 208 8.25 19.34 -14.96
C LYS A 208 7.43 18.35 -14.10
N PRO A 209 6.19 18.70 -13.74
CA PRO A 209 5.42 17.90 -12.80
C PRO A 209 4.93 16.60 -13.43
N ALA A 210 4.99 15.50 -12.68
CA ALA A 210 4.37 14.25 -13.09
C ALA A 210 2.87 14.25 -12.76
N ASN A 211 2.08 13.55 -13.59
CA ASN A 211 0.62 13.49 -13.44
C ASN A 211 0.14 12.13 -12.93
N SER A 212 0.81 11.06 -13.33
CA SER A 212 0.51 9.69 -12.95
C SER A 212 1.74 8.81 -13.16
N PHE A 213 1.83 7.70 -12.43
CA PHE A 213 2.91 6.75 -12.56
C PHE A 213 2.42 5.33 -12.26
N VAL A 214 3.16 4.35 -12.74
CA VAL A 214 3.04 2.94 -12.35
C VAL A 214 4.43 2.36 -12.20
N VAL A 215 4.58 1.38 -11.32
CA VAL A 215 5.83 0.67 -11.08
C VAL A 215 5.62 -0.83 -11.17
N SER A 216 6.63 -1.55 -11.67
CA SER A 216 6.64 -3.00 -11.75
C SER A 216 8.02 -3.55 -11.43
N ALA A 217 8.05 -4.76 -10.88
CA ALA A 217 9.25 -5.49 -10.55
C ALA A 217 9.31 -6.82 -11.32
N SER A 218 10.52 -7.22 -11.67
CA SER A 218 10.80 -8.62 -12.05
C SER A 218 11.24 -9.41 -10.82
N ALA A 219 11.09 -10.74 -10.87
CA ALA A 219 11.60 -11.66 -9.84
C ALA A 219 13.08 -11.46 -9.49
N LYS A 220 13.89 -10.95 -10.44
CA LYS A 220 15.34 -10.74 -10.28
C LYS A 220 15.72 -9.38 -9.66
N GLY A 221 14.76 -8.56 -9.27
CA GLY A 221 15.02 -7.23 -8.69
C GLY A 221 15.29 -6.13 -9.70
N ASN A 222 14.95 -6.31 -10.98
CA ASN A 222 14.85 -5.19 -11.91
C ASN A 222 13.52 -4.47 -11.72
N PHE A 223 13.52 -3.15 -11.82
CA PHE A 223 12.31 -2.33 -11.71
C PHE A 223 12.11 -1.51 -12.98
N ILE A 224 10.85 -1.30 -13.35
CA ILE A 224 10.45 -0.34 -14.37
C ILE A 224 9.44 0.59 -13.75
N ILE A 225 9.68 1.90 -13.87
CA ILE A 225 8.74 2.95 -13.52
C ILE A 225 8.37 3.63 -14.82
N SER A 226 7.08 3.81 -15.08
CA SER A 226 6.59 4.63 -16.19
C SER A 226 5.66 5.70 -15.68
N TRP A 227 5.77 6.90 -16.23
CA TRP A 227 4.97 8.05 -15.81
C TRP A 227 4.54 8.90 -16.99
N VAL A 228 3.49 9.68 -16.76
CA VAL A 228 2.97 10.64 -17.72
C VAL A 228 3.37 12.05 -17.30
N HIS A 229 3.81 12.83 -18.26
CA HIS A 229 4.15 14.23 -18.10
C HIS A 229 3.59 15.07 -19.26
N SER A 230 3.05 16.26 -18.98
CA SER A 230 2.63 17.24 -20.00
C SER A 230 3.45 18.53 -19.95
N ASP A 231 4.07 18.89 -21.09
CA ASP A 231 4.89 20.10 -21.22
C ASP A 231 4.06 21.37 -21.51
N GLY A 232 2.73 21.26 -21.48
CA GLY A 232 1.77 22.31 -21.82
C GLY A 232 1.33 22.31 -23.28
N ASN A 233 2.05 21.61 -24.16
CA ASN A 233 1.69 21.45 -25.58
C ASN A 233 1.35 20.00 -25.94
N ASP A 234 1.99 19.04 -25.28
CA ASP A 234 1.80 17.61 -25.50
C ASP A 234 1.79 16.83 -24.17
N THR A 235 1.36 15.58 -24.22
CA THR A 235 1.40 14.64 -23.09
C THR A 235 2.16 13.39 -23.51
N LYS A 236 3.28 13.12 -22.83
CA LYS A 236 4.22 12.05 -23.19
C LYS A 236 4.35 11.04 -22.06
N VAL A 237 4.65 9.80 -22.45
CA VAL A 237 4.97 8.71 -21.52
C VAL A 237 6.48 8.55 -21.44
N TYR A 238 7.00 8.55 -20.22
CA TYR A 238 8.41 8.37 -19.91
C TYR A 238 8.58 7.08 -19.11
N CYS A 239 9.80 6.54 -19.10
CA CYS A 239 10.14 5.42 -18.23
C CYS A 239 11.58 5.48 -17.74
N SER A 240 11.80 4.86 -16.58
CA SER A 240 13.10 4.63 -15.99
C SER A 240 13.21 3.14 -15.67
N VAL A 241 14.40 2.58 -15.88
CA VAL A 241 14.65 1.15 -15.72
C VAL A 241 15.83 0.98 -14.78
N TYR A 242 15.56 0.36 -13.64
CA TYR A 242 16.61 -0.15 -12.76
C TYR A 242 16.96 -1.58 -13.17
N ARG A 243 18.24 -1.85 -13.39
CA ARG A 243 18.75 -3.19 -13.68
C ARG A 243 19.75 -3.60 -12.63
N THR A 244 19.52 -4.75 -12.00
CA THR A 244 20.57 -5.39 -11.19
C THR A 244 21.76 -5.70 -12.10
N LYS A 245 22.97 -5.33 -11.68
CA LYS A 245 24.19 -5.67 -12.44
C LYS A 245 24.25 -7.19 -12.57
N LYS A 246 24.55 -7.70 -13.77
CA LYS A 246 24.92 -9.11 -13.92
C LYS A 246 26.18 -9.37 -13.08
N PRO A 247 26.27 -10.49 -12.35
CA PRO A 247 27.51 -10.92 -11.74
C PRO A 247 28.59 -11.13 -12.81
#